data_AF-A0A9W8JIL2-F1
#
_entry.id   AF-A0A9W8JIL2-F1
#
_cell.length_a   1.000
_cell.length_b   1.000
_cell.length_c   1.000
_cell.angle_alpha   90.00
_cell.angle_beta   90.00
_cell.angle_gamma   90.00
#
_symmetry.space_group_name_H-M   'P 1'
#
loop_
_entity.id
_entity.type
_entity.pdbx_description
1 polymer ?
#
loop_
_entity_poly.entity_id
_entity_poly.type
_entity_poly.pdbx_seq_one_letter_code
_entity_poly.pdbx_strand_id
1 'polypeptide(L)'
;MTRADAFFGDIPSFNQTLFDQLVDFSNRYGDGYYNLTVAAEYRYHLIQQAIATNPNFTFVSPRYFTAYGESAFTLNLFVDGRDNTTALGGRRLDMDTALSFFRDSRFPPDFHRASRPTGTDGVREIMAAYPFKPGRNVDGKINNFVEDPTSPSDFGGCGLYEDFVEKVVALYPNPKGVLRRNLIINLHFFYGVFASRCEEALPYGTL
;
A
#
# COMPACT_ATOMS: atom_id res chain seq x y z
N MET A 1 1.91 -8.33 -0.52
CA MET A 1 0.91 -9.39 -0.31
C MET A 1 1.25 -10.63 -1.10
N THR A 2 1.52 -10.53 -2.41
CA THR A 2 1.81 -11.70 -3.26
C THR A 2 3.14 -11.60 -4.02
N ARG A 3 4.01 -10.68 -3.58
CA ARG A 3 5.34 -10.37 -4.13
C ARG A 3 6.34 -10.42 -2.99
N ALA A 4 7.53 -10.95 -3.25
CA ALA A 4 8.60 -11.04 -2.26
C ALA A 4 9.26 -9.67 -2.02
N ASP A 5 9.90 -9.53 -0.86
CA ASP A 5 10.76 -8.39 -0.59
C ASP A 5 11.98 -8.41 -1.51
N ALA A 6 12.42 -7.22 -1.93
CA ALA A 6 13.58 -7.03 -2.83
C ALA A 6 14.86 -7.73 -2.36
N PHE A 7 15.04 -7.86 -1.05
CA PHE A 7 16.17 -8.56 -0.46
C PHE A 7 16.29 -10.01 -0.95
N PHE A 8 15.18 -10.67 -1.29
CA PHE A 8 15.15 -12.04 -1.79
C PHE A 8 15.26 -12.13 -3.32
N GLY A 9 15.50 -11.01 -4.02
CA GLY A 9 15.77 -10.94 -5.46
C GLY A 9 14.58 -10.45 -6.28
N ASP A 10 13.63 -11.32 -6.60
CA ASP A 10 12.55 -11.02 -7.55
C ASP A 10 11.38 -10.27 -6.89
N ILE A 11 11.25 -8.99 -7.22
CA ILE A 11 10.16 -8.12 -6.74
C ILE A 11 8.89 -8.24 -7.57
N PRO A 12 8.89 -8.10 -8.92
CA PRO A 12 7.65 -7.96 -9.67
C PRO A 12 6.82 -9.25 -9.77
N SER A 13 7.46 -10.41 -9.77
CA SER A 13 6.78 -11.67 -10.07
C SER A 13 5.79 -12.08 -8.99
N PHE A 14 4.71 -12.73 -9.43
CA PHE A 14 3.80 -13.41 -8.53
C PHE A 14 4.53 -14.51 -7.76
N ASN A 15 4.33 -14.55 -6.44
CA ASN A 15 4.90 -15.56 -5.55
C ASN A 15 3.79 -16.48 -5.05
N GLN A 16 3.80 -17.74 -5.51
CA GLN A 16 2.79 -18.74 -5.15
C GLN A 16 2.75 -19.00 -3.64
N THR A 17 3.90 -19.11 -2.97
CA THR A 17 3.95 -19.33 -1.51
C THR A 17 3.24 -18.22 -0.73
N LEU A 18 3.44 -16.95 -1.12
CA LEU A 18 2.74 -15.82 -0.50
C LEU A 18 1.24 -15.80 -0.86
N PHE A 19 0.85 -16.29 -2.03
CA PHE A 19 -0.56 -16.43 -2.34
C PHE A 19 -1.21 -17.57 -1.55
N ASP A 20 -0.52 -18.69 -1.36
CA ASP A 20 -1.02 -19.80 -0.54
C ASP A 20 -1.19 -19.38 0.93
N GLN A 21 -0.28 -18.52 1.44
CA GLN A 21 -0.47 -17.88 2.75
C GLN A 21 -1.71 -16.98 2.78
N LEU A 22 -1.96 -16.18 1.73
CA LEU A 22 -3.18 -15.38 1.62
C LEU A 22 -4.43 -16.28 1.68
N VAL A 23 -4.43 -17.41 0.97
CA VAL A 23 -5.51 -18.41 1.00
C VAL A 23 -5.69 -19.01 2.40
N ASP A 24 -4.61 -19.39 3.09
CA ASP A 24 -4.67 -19.88 4.48
C ASP A 24 -5.32 -18.86 5.42
N PHE A 25 -4.90 -17.60 5.33
CA PHE A 25 -5.49 -16.51 6.12
C PHE A 25 -6.95 -16.27 5.77
N SER A 26 -7.32 -16.36 4.48
CA SER A 26 -8.71 -16.31 4.02
C SER A 26 -9.55 -17.45 4.60
N ASN A 27 -9.03 -18.68 4.64
CA ASN A 27 -9.72 -19.81 5.26
C ASN A 27 -9.92 -19.60 6.77
N ARG A 28 -8.89 -19.12 7.47
CA ARG A 28 -8.91 -18.96 8.93
C ARG A 28 -9.77 -17.80 9.43
N TYR A 29 -9.74 -16.67 8.72
CA TYR A 29 -10.31 -15.41 9.21
C TYR A 29 -11.43 -14.85 8.33
N GLY A 30 -11.64 -15.44 7.14
CA GLY A 30 -12.56 -14.93 6.14
C GLY A 30 -13.55 -15.96 5.60
N ASP A 31 -13.64 -17.14 6.20
CA ASP A 31 -14.53 -18.22 5.74
C ASP A 31 -14.27 -18.60 4.27
N GLY A 32 -12.98 -18.65 3.89
CA GLY A 32 -12.52 -18.92 2.53
C GLY A 32 -12.47 -17.71 1.59
N TYR A 33 -12.91 -16.53 2.05
CA TYR A 33 -12.87 -15.29 1.28
C TYR A 33 -11.79 -14.34 1.79
N TYR A 34 -11.34 -13.44 0.93
CA TYR A 34 -10.59 -12.26 1.35
C TYR A 34 -11.59 -11.15 1.69
N ASN A 35 -11.50 -10.63 2.91
CA ASN A 35 -12.34 -9.55 3.42
C ASN A 35 -11.48 -8.60 4.27
N LEU A 36 -12.12 -7.62 4.91
CA LEU A 36 -11.40 -6.60 5.68
C LEU A 36 -10.62 -7.19 6.88
N THR A 37 -11.16 -8.22 7.54
CA THR A 37 -10.49 -8.93 8.63
C THR A 37 -9.23 -9.62 8.12
N VAL A 38 -9.33 -10.37 7.01
CA VAL A 38 -8.19 -11.06 6.39
C VAL A 38 -7.12 -10.04 5.95
N ALA A 39 -7.53 -8.90 5.41
CA ALA A 39 -6.63 -7.82 5.02
C ALA A 39 -5.77 -7.35 6.20
N ALA A 40 -6.36 -7.20 7.39
CA ALA A 40 -5.65 -6.80 8.61
C ALA A 40 -4.71 -7.88 9.13
N GLU A 41 -5.21 -9.11 9.28
CA GLU A 41 -4.45 -10.26 9.77
C GLU A 41 -3.23 -10.53 8.88
N TYR A 42 -3.45 -10.56 7.56
CA TYR A 42 -2.38 -10.88 6.62
C TYR A 42 -1.39 -9.73 6.45
N ARG A 43 -1.84 -8.47 6.47
CA ARG A 43 -0.93 -7.31 6.48
C ARG A 43 0.00 -7.36 7.69
N TYR A 44 -0.53 -7.60 8.88
CA TYR A 44 0.28 -7.69 10.09
C TYR A 44 1.25 -8.87 10.01
N HIS A 45 0.78 -10.04 9.56
CA HIS A 45 1.63 -11.21 9.34
C HIS A 45 2.83 -10.92 8.42
N LEU A 46 2.59 -10.28 7.28
CA LEU A 46 3.65 -9.93 6.33
C LEU A 46 4.69 -8.97 6.93
N ILE A 47 4.26 -8.03 7.77
CA ILE A 47 5.18 -7.14 8.50
C ILE A 47 6.05 -7.96 9.46
N GLN A 48 5.45 -8.85 10.26
CA GLN A 48 6.20 -9.70 11.20
C GLN A 48 7.16 -10.64 10.47
N GLN A 49 6.72 -11.25 9.37
CA GLN A 49 7.55 -12.12 8.55
C GLN A 49 8.75 -11.35 7.98
N ALA A 50 8.55 -10.13 7.48
CA ALA A 50 9.64 -9.31 6.94
C ALA A 50 10.63 -8.89 8.04
N ILE A 51 10.15 -8.53 9.24
CA ILE A 51 11.01 -8.28 10.40
C ILE A 51 11.88 -9.52 10.72
N ALA A 52 11.28 -10.71 10.68
CA ALA A 52 11.94 -11.95 11.05
C ALA A 52 12.90 -12.53 10.00
N THR A 53 12.78 -12.09 8.74
CA THR A 53 13.50 -12.76 7.63
C THR A 53 14.30 -11.81 6.75
N ASN A 54 13.98 -10.52 6.71
CA ASN A 54 14.64 -9.53 5.87
C ASN A 54 15.47 -8.56 6.72
N PRO A 55 16.81 -8.70 6.75
CA PRO A 55 17.68 -7.79 7.51
C PRO A 55 17.66 -6.34 7.00
N ASN A 56 17.15 -6.10 5.78
CA ASN A 56 17.01 -4.79 5.16
C ASN A 56 15.54 -4.34 5.11
N PHE A 57 14.66 -4.93 5.93
CA PHE A 57 13.25 -4.58 5.95
C PHE A 57 13.07 -3.09 6.27
N THR A 58 12.29 -2.41 5.42
CA THR A 58 11.94 -1.00 5.61
C THR A 58 10.44 -0.83 5.41
N PHE A 59 9.81 -0.14 6.37
CA PHE A 59 8.38 0.09 6.41
C PHE A 59 8.08 1.53 6.85
N VAL A 60 8.73 2.46 6.18
CA VAL A 60 8.54 3.92 6.34
C VAL A 60 7.78 4.51 5.15
N SER A 61 7.43 5.79 5.21
CA SER A 61 6.79 6.50 4.11
C SER A 61 7.66 6.49 2.82
N PRO A 62 7.06 6.35 1.62
CA PRO A 62 5.62 6.20 1.36
C PRO A 62 5.11 4.75 1.45
N ARG A 63 6.02 3.77 1.69
CA ARG A 63 5.67 2.35 1.67
C ARG A 63 4.70 1.97 2.78
N TYR A 64 4.86 2.56 3.96
CA TYR A 64 3.94 2.40 5.09
C TYR A 64 2.48 2.61 4.64
N PHE A 65 2.19 3.75 3.99
CA PHE A 65 0.84 4.06 3.51
C PHE A 65 0.38 3.12 2.39
N THR A 66 1.20 2.96 1.35
CA THR A 66 0.79 2.15 0.18
C THR A 66 0.54 0.70 0.54
N ALA A 67 1.31 0.13 1.48
CA ALA A 67 1.10 -1.23 1.95
C ALA A 67 -0.28 -1.45 2.59
N TYR A 68 -0.73 -0.54 3.47
CA TYR A 68 -2.08 -0.63 4.03
C TYR A 68 -3.16 -0.37 2.96
N GLY A 69 -2.98 0.67 2.13
CA GLY A 69 -3.92 1.02 1.06
C GLY A 69 -4.14 -0.11 0.04
N GLU A 70 -3.07 -0.77 -0.40
CA GLU A 70 -3.12 -1.92 -1.32
C GLU A 70 -3.88 -3.12 -0.76
N SER A 71 -3.87 -3.29 0.57
CA SER A 71 -4.62 -4.33 1.26
C SER A 71 -6.13 -4.07 1.11
N ALA A 72 -6.55 -2.80 1.20
CA ALA A 72 -7.94 -2.38 0.92
C ALA A 72 -8.29 -2.42 -0.58
N PHE A 73 -7.38 -2.02 -1.48
CA PHE A 73 -7.61 -2.03 -2.94
C PHE A 73 -8.04 -3.40 -3.46
N THR A 74 -7.42 -4.46 -2.95
CA THR A 74 -7.75 -5.83 -3.35
C THR A 74 -9.24 -6.11 -3.13
N LEU A 75 -9.81 -5.67 -2.01
CA LEU A 75 -11.23 -5.84 -1.74
C LEU A 75 -12.10 -4.86 -2.54
N ASN A 76 -11.68 -3.60 -2.65
CA ASN A 76 -12.51 -2.55 -3.23
C ASN A 76 -12.59 -2.59 -4.76
N LEU A 77 -11.58 -3.18 -5.42
CA LEU A 77 -11.42 -3.14 -6.87
C LEU A 77 -11.54 -4.51 -7.57
N PHE A 78 -11.29 -5.62 -6.87
CA PHE A 78 -11.33 -6.96 -7.49
C PHE A 78 -12.66 -7.69 -7.32
N VAL A 79 -13.53 -7.21 -6.43
CA VAL A 79 -14.90 -7.75 -6.30
C VAL A 79 -15.77 -7.21 -7.44
N ASP A 80 -16.57 -8.10 -8.03
CA ASP A 80 -17.49 -7.74 -9.12
C ASP A 80 -18.44 -6.61 -8.69
N GLY A 81 -18.56 -5.58 -9.53
CA GLY A 81 -19.28 -4.35 -9.21
C GLY A 81 -20.80 -4.49 -9.11
N ARG A 82 -21.38 -5.65 -9.43
CA ARG A 82 -22.77 -5.97 -9.09
C ARG A 82 -22.94 -6.21 -7.58
N ASP A 83 -21.88 -6.58 -6.88
CA ASP A 83 -21.83 -6.57 -5.42
C ASP A 83 -21.59 -5.13 -4.90
N ASN A 84 -22.67 -4.53 -4.41
CA ASN A 84 -22.67 -3.17 -3.87
C ASN A 84 -22.35 -3.09 -2.36
N THR A 85 -21.97 -4.19 -1.71
CA THR A 85 -21.45 -4.15 -0.33
C THR A 85 -20.21 -3.27 -0.25
N THR A 86 -20.00 -2.56 0.86
CA THR A 86 -18.75 -1.80 1.07
C THR A 86 -17.74 -2.66 1.81
N ALA A 87 -16.45 -2.27 1.85
CA ALA A 87 -15.46 -2.94 2.69
C ALA A 87 -15.94 -3.07 4.15
N LEU A 88 -16.53 -2.01 4.70
CA LEU A 88 -17.12 -2.00 6.04
C LEU A 88 -18.44 -2.79 6.15
N GLY A 89 -19.16 -2.89 5.04
CA GLY A 89 -20.40 -3.66 4.92
C GLY A 89 -20.19 -5.16 4.71
N GLY A 90 -18.96 -5.66 4.91
CA GLY A 90 -18.68 -7.08 4.81
C GLY A 90 -18.48 -7.60 3.39
N ARG A 91 -18.00 -6.75 2.47
CA ARG A 91 -17.58 -7.16 1.12
C ARG A 91 -16.59 -8.33 1.18
N ARG A 92 -16.67 -9.26 0.21
CA ARG A 92 -15.87 -10.48 0.14
C ARG A 92 -15.36 -10.74 -1.27
N LEU A 93 -14.11 -11.15 -1.39
CA LEU A 93 -13.46 -11.55 -2.62
C LEU A 93 -13.14 -13.05 -2.56
N ASP A 94 -13.60 -13.83 -3.54
CA ASP A 94 -13.26 -15.25 -3.63
C ASP A 94 -11.82 -15.47 -4.13
N MET A 95 -11.24 -16.64 -3.81
CA MET A 95 -9.83 -16.91 -4.08
C MET A 95 -9.52 -17.18 -5.55
N ASP A 96 -10.49 -17.65 -6.33
CA ASP A 96 -10.30 -17.87 -7.78
C ASP A 96 -10.18 -16.53 -8.51
N THR A 97 -11.06 -15.58 -8.17
CA THR A 97 -10.98 -14.20 -8.64
C THR A 97 -9.67 -13.55 -8.18
N ALA A 98 -9.31 -13.68 -6.90
CA ALA A 98 -8.05 -13.14 -6.38
C ALA A 98 -6.84 -13.69 -7.15
N LEU A 99 -6.79 -14.99 -7.41
CA LEU A 99 -5.72 -15.63 -8.17
C LEU A 99 -5.64 -15.11 -9.61
N SER A 100 -6.80 -14.97 -10.28
CA SER A 100 -6.87 -14.44 -11.65
C SER A 100 -6.28 -13.03 -11.75
N PHE A 101 -6.54 -12.16 -10.76
CA PHE A 101 -5.91 -10.84 -10.70
C PHE A 101 -4.43 -10.91 -10.36
N PHE A 102 -4.05 -11.59 -9.27
CA PHE A 102 -2.69 -11.52 -8.75
C PHE A 102 -1.65 -12.23 -9.63
N ARG A 103 -2.01 -13.37 -10.22
CA ARG A 103 -1.13 -14.21 -11.05
C ARG A 103 -1.32 -13.91 -12.54
N ASP A 104 -2.56 -13.93 -13.01
CA ASP A 104 -2.84 -13.95 -14.46
C ASP A 104 -3.03 -12.55 -15.04
N SER A 105 -3.08 -11.49 -14.21
CA SER A 105 -3.42 -10.13 -14.63
C SER A 105 -4.72 -10.09 -15.46
N ARG A 106 -5.70 -10.92 -15.07
CA ARG A 106 -6.89 -11.21 -15.86
C ARG A 106 -8.16 -10.97 -15.06
N PHE A 107 -9.06 -10.17 -15.62
CA PHE A 107 -10.43 -10.05 -15.12
C PHE A 107 -11.18 -11.38 -15.25
N PRO A 108 -12.00 -11.79 -14.26
CA PRO A 108 -12.92 -12.90 -14.42
C PRO A 108 -13.86 -12.73 -15.64
N PRO A 109 -14.40 -13.81 -16.20
CA PRO A 109 -15.46 -13.72 -17.21
C PRO A 109 -16.64 -12.90 -16.71
N ASP A 110 -17.16 -12.00 -17.55
CA ASP A 110 -18.29 -11.10 -17.20
C ASP A 110 -18.04 -10.20 -15.97
N PHE A 111 -16.77 -9.92 -15.65
CA PHE A 111 -16.42 -9.03 -14.55
C PHE A 111 -16.89 -7.59 -14.80
N HIS A 112 -17.64 -7.04 -13.85
CA HIS A 112 -18.01 -5.63 -13.84
C HIS A 112 -17.12 -4.84 -12.88
N ARG A 113 -16.60 -3.69 -13.32
CA ARG A 113 -15.87 -2.78 -12.41
C ARG A 113 -16.77 -2.28 -11.28
N ALA A 114 -16.18 -1.86 -10.17
CA ALA A 114 -16.89 -1.22 -9.06
C ALA A 114 -17.89 -0.14 -9.54
N SER A 115 -19.10 -0.15 -8.98
CA SER A 115 -20.23 0.70 -9.38
C SER A 115 -20.06 2.20 -9.05
N ARG A 116 -19.05 2.54 -8.24
CA ARG A 116 -18.69 3.91 -7.86
C ARG A 116 -17.17 4.08 -7.77
N PRO A 117 -16.64 5.31 -7.91
CA PRO A 117 -15.24 5.59 -7.58
C PRO A 117 -14.94 5.15 -6.14
N THR A 118 -13.87 4.37 -5.97
CA THR A 118 -13.40 3.87 -4.67
C THR A 118 -11.87 3.76 -4.70
N GLY A 119 -11.28 3.46 -3.56
CA GLY A 119 -9.85 3.32 -3.38
C GLY A 119 -9.57 2.61 -2.07
N THR A 120 -9.11 3.36 -1.06
CA THR A 120 -8.66 2.80 0.23
C THR A 120 -9.77 2.75 1.29
N ASP A 121 -11.04 2.59 0.88
CA ASP A 121 -12.14 2.41 1.85
C ASP A 121 -11.84 1.22 2.77
N GLY A 122 -11.92 1.40 4.09
CA GLY A 122 -11.55 0.36 5.07
C GLY A 122 -10.10 0.39 5.56
N VAL A 123 -9.23 1.27 5.02
CA VAL A 123 -7.80 1.26 5.38
C VAL A 123 -7.55 1.60 6.85
N ARG A 124 -8.37 2.47 7.45
CA ARG A 124 -8.21 2.86 8.86
C ARG A 124 -8.50 1.68 9.79
N GLU A 125 -9.45 0.83 9.42
CA GLU A 125 -9.83 -0.37 10.15
C GLU A 125 -8.73 -1.44 10.07
N ILE A 126 -8.09 -1.59 8.90
CA ILE A 126 -6.91 -2.47 8.74
C ILE A 126 -5.78 -2.00 9.66
N MET A 127 -5.50 -0.69 9.72
CA MET A 127 -4.47 -0.14 10.59
C MET A 127 -4.82 -0.25 12.08
N ALA A 128 -6.10 -0.05 12.44
CA ALA A 128 -6.56 -0.06 13.81
C ALA A 128 -6.60 -1.46 14.43
N ALA A 129 -6.75 -2.51 13.61
CA ALA A 129 -6.74 -3.89 14.09
C ALA A 129 -5.39 -4.27 14.74
N TYR A 130 -4.29 -3.80 14.15
CA TYR A 130 -2.92 -4.03 14.63
C TYR A 130 -2.10 -2.74 14.50
N PRO A 131 -2.22 -1.80 15.46
CA PRO A 131 -1.49 -0.54 15.40
C PRO A 131 0.01 -0.80 15.34
N PHE A 132 0.65 -0.30 14.28
CA PHE A 132 2.06 -0.50 14.02
C PHE A 132 2.68 0.83 13.59
N LYS A 133 3.90 1.14 14.05
CA LYS A 133 4.59 2.38 13.69
C LYS A 133 5.57 2.16 12.54
N PRO A 134 5.82 3.17 11.71
CA PRO A 134 6.82 3.07 10.66
C PRO A 134 8.22 2.87 11.24
N GLY A 135 9.07 2.17 10.51
CA GLY A 135 10.41 1.85 10.97
C GLY A 135 11.13 0.89 10.02
N ARG A 136 12.26 0.35 10.47
CA ARG A 136 13.11 -0.54 9.66
C ARG A 136 13.91 -1.50 10.55
N ASN A 137 14.31 -2.64 10.00
CA ASN A 137 15.40 -3.42 10.58
C ASN A 137 16.72 -2.66 10.44
N VAL A 138 17.55 -2.66 11.48
CA VAL A 138 18.84 -1.95 11.51
C VAL A 138 20.03 -2.91 11.64
N ASP A 139 21.23 -2.40 11.36
CA ASP A 139 22.50 -3.12 11.41
C ASP A 139 22.60 -4.34 10.48
N GLY A 140 21.73 -4.43 9.46
CA GLY A 140 21.66 -5.58 8.57
C GLY A 140 21.29 -6.87 9.30
N LYS A 141 20.47 -6.78 10.35
CA LYS A 141 20.03 -7.93 11.17
C LYS A 141 18.51 -8.10 11.12
N ILE A 142 18.08 -9.35 11.07
CA ILE A 142 16.67 -9.73 11.30
C ILE A 142 16.31 -9.52 12.78
N ASN A 143 15.01 -9.39 13.06
CA ASN A 143 14.47 -9.21 14.42
C ASN A 143 15.07 -8.00 15.16
N ASN A 144 15.42 -6.93 14.43
CA ASN A 144 16.05 -5.74 14.97
C ASN A 144 15.32 -4.48 14.47
N PHE A 145 14.00 -4.51 14.53
CA PHE A 145 13.15 -3.44 14.04
C PHE A 145 13.20 -2.24 14.99
N VAL A 146 13.55 -1.08 14.44
CA VAL A 146 13.59 0.20 15.15
C VAL A 146 12.58 1.14 14.52
N GLU A 147 11.73 1.73 15.36
CA GLU A 147 10.78 2.76 14.96
C GLU A 147 11.50 3.97 14.37
N ASP A 148 10.95 4.55 13.31
CA ASP A 148 11.42 5.78 12.73
C ASP A 148 10.44 6.91 13.08
N PRO A 149 10.70 7.72 14.13
CA PRO A 149 9.79 8.76 14.57
C PRO A 149 9.67 9.92 13.57
N THR A 150 10.54 9.99 12.56
CA THR A 150 10.49 11.01 11.50
C THR A 150 9.59 10.59 10.35
N SER A 151 9.29 9.29 10.20
CA SER A 151 8.39 8.83 9.16
C SER A 151 6.94 9.13 9.53
N PRO A 152 6.17 9.79 8.64
CA PRO A 152 4.75 10.01 8.88
C PRO A 152 3.97 8.69 8.87
N SER A 153 2.90 8.62 9.66
CA SER A 153 2.06 7.43 9.81
C SER A 153 0.55 7.70 9.82
N ASP A 154 0.13 8.96 9.83
CA ASP A 154 -1.30 9.32 9.91
C ASP A 154 -1.96 9.40 8.54
N PHE A 155 -2.94 8.53 8.29
CA PHE A 155 -3.73 8.54 7.06
C PHE A 155 -4.67 9.72 7.02
N GLY A 156 -4.62 10.48 5.93
CA GLY A 156 -5.43 11.68 5.74
C GLY A 156 -4.78 12.97 6.25
N GLY A 157 -3.63 12.90 6.90
CA GLY A 157 -2.79 14.07 7.17
C GLY A 157 -1.96 14.51 5.96
N CYS A 158 -1.08 15.50 6.18
CA CYS A 158 -0.16 16.03 5.17
C CYS A 158 1.21 15.38 5.15
N GLY A 159 1.55 14.60 6.18
CA GLY A 159 2.89 14.00 6.31
C GLY A 159 3.30 13.16 5.10
N LEU A 160 2.43 12.32 4.52
CA LEU A 160 2.75 11.56 3.30
C LEU A 160 3.10 12.49 2.12
N TYR A 161 2.39 13.60 1.98
CA TYR A 161 2.64 14.57 0.90
C TYR A 161 3.98 15.27 1.12
N GLU A 162 4.20 15.82 2.32
CA GLU A 162 5.41 16.56 2.69
C GLU A 162 6.66 15.67 2.56
N ASP A 163 6.65 14.48 3.17
CA ASP A 163 7.77 13.52 3.09
C ASP A 163 8.03 13.05 1.65
N PHE A 164 6.99 12.88 0.82
CA PHE A 164 7.19 12.57 -0.59
C PHE A 164 7.86 13.71 -1.35
N VAL A 165 7.45 14.97 -1.11
CA VAL A 165 8.10 16.14 -1.71
C VAL A 165 9.56 16.24 -1.26
N GLU A 166 9.87 16.02 0.02
CA GLU A 166 11.25 16.00 0.53
C GLU A 166 12.10 14.94 -0.16
N LYS A 167 11.57 13.73 -0.38
CA LYS A 167 12.28 12.69 -1.14
C LYS A 167 12.54 13.11 -2.59
N VAL A 168 11.60 13.79 -3.24
CA VAL A 168 11.81 14.35 -4.59
C VAL A 168 12.92 15.40 -4.57
N VAL A 169 12.99 16.25 -3.55
CA VAL A 169 14.07 17.24 -3.36
C VAL A 169 15.43 16.55 -3.17
N ALA A 170 15.47 15.48 -2.39
CA ALA A 170 16.71 14.71 -2.19
C ALA A 170 17.23 14.09 -3.50
N LEU A 171 16.33 13.63 -4.38
CA LEU A 171 16.68 13.08 -5.69
C LEU A 171 17.12 14.17 -6.69
N TYR A 172 16.53 15.36 -6.60
CA TYR A 172 16.79 16.47 -7.50
C TYR A 172 17.12 17.74 -6.71
N PRO A 173 18.32 17.85 -6.10
CA PRO A 173 18.62 18.96 -5.20
C PRO A 173 18.79 20.31 -5.91
N ASN A 174 19.14 20.32 -7.20
CA ASN A 174 19.37 21.56 -7.96
C ASN A 174 19.02 21.43 -9.45
N PRO A 175 17.76 21.10 -9.81
CA PRO A 175 17.36 20.90 -11.19
C PRO A 175 17.39 22.22 -11.97
N LYS A 176 17.69 22.14 -13.26
CA LYS A 176 17.76 23.31 -14.17
C LYS A 176 16.92 23.08 -15.42
N GLY A 177 16.67 24.17 -16.15
CA GLY A 177 15.99 24.15 -17.46
C GLY A 177 14.70 23.33 -17.45
N VAL A 178 14.59 22.41 -18.42
CA VAL A 178 13.40 21.58 -18.64
C VAL A 178 13.08 20.69 -17.43
N LEU A 179 14.10 20.15 -16.74
CA LEU A 179 13.88 19.30 -15.57
C LEU A 179 13.22 20.08 -14.43
N ARG A 180 13.72 21.29 -14.11
CA ARG A 180 13.10 22.15 -13.09
C ARG A 180 11.65 22.47 -13.45
N ARG A 181 11.40 22.89 -14.69
CA ARG A 181 10.05 23.20 -15.17
C ARG A 181 9.10 22.00 -15.00
N ASN A 182 9.53 20.81 -15.41
CA ASN A 182 8.71 19.62 -15.33
C ASN A 182 8.51 19.15 -13.89
N LEU A 183 9.49 19.31 -13.01
CA LEU A 183 9.32 19.01 -11.58
C LEU A 183 8.26 19.92 -10.94
N ILE A 184 8.26 21.22 -11.24
CA ILE A 184 7.23 22.16 -10.75
C ILE A 184 5.84 21.70 -11.21
N ILE A 185 5.67 21.39 -12.50
CA ILE A 185 4.38 20.95 -13.05
C ILE A 185 3.90 19.64 -12.42
N ASN A 186 4.77 18.64 -12.31
CA ASN A 186 4.37 17.33 -11.80
C ASN A 186 4.13 17.34 -10.28
N LEU A 187 4.88 18.15 -9.51
CA LEU A 187 4.60 18.35 -8.08
C LEU A 187 3.25 19.04 -7.86
N HIS A 188 2.87 19.99 -8.72
CA HIS A 188 1.54 20.60 -8.70
C HIS A 188 0.43 19.57 -8.97
N PHE A 189 0.61 18.70 -9.97
CA PHE A 189 -0.34 17.61 -10.23
C PHE A 189 -0.46 16.64 -9.06
N PHE A 190 0.66 16.30 -8.43
CA PHE A 190 0.66 15.46 -7.23
C PHE A 190 -0.05 16.14 -6.05
N TYR A 191 0.22 17.43 -5.82
CA TYR A 191 -0.47 18.25 -4.82
C TYR A 191 -1.99 18.28 -5.01
N GLY A 192 -2.49 18.19 -6.25
CA GLY A 192 -3.92 18.13 -6.53
C GLY A 192 -4.70 17.06 -5.73
N VAL A 193 -4.05 15.96 -5.33
CA VAL A 193 -4.64 14.90 -4.48
C VAL A 193 -4.81 15.33 -3.00
N PHE A 194 -4.07 16.36 -2.59
CA PHE A 194 -3.95 16.86 -1.23
C PHE A 194 -4.51 18.29 -1.06
N ALA A 195 -4.85 18.97 -2.15
CA ALA A 195 -5.24 20.39 -2.17
C ALA A 195 -6.43 20.77 -1.29
N SER A 196 -7.28 19.81 -0.91
CA SER A 196 -8.38 20.06 0.02
C SER A 196 -7.98 20.13 1.50
N ARG A 197 -6.72 19.78 1.84
CA ARG A 197 -6.29 19.59 3.23
C ARG A 197 -4.84 19.98 3.54
N CYS A 198 -3.99 20.16 2.53
CA CYS A 198 -2.58 20.52 2.72
C CYS A 198 -2.26 21.81 1.98
N GLU A 199 -1.19 22.49 2.40
CA GLU A 199 -0.60 23.60 1.67
C GLU A 199 0.36 23.07 0.60
N GLU A 200 0.42 23.74 -0.56
CA GLU A 200 1.32 23.35 -1.64
C GLU A 200 2.78 23.66 -1.28
N ALA A 201 3.62 22.64 -1.20
CA ALA A 201 5.06 22.78 -1.12
C ALA A 201 5.63 23.15 -2.50
N LEU A 202 6.38 24.25 -2.56
CA LEU A 202 6.97 24.79 -3.79
C LEU A 202 8.51 24.74 -3.73
N PRO A 203 9.15 23.56 -3.61
CA PRO A 203 10.59 23.45 -3.34
C PRO A 203 11.48 24.02 -4.46
N TYR A 204 10.93 24.16 -5.66
CA TYR A 204 11.61 24.75 -6.81
C TYR A 204 11.03 26.10 -7.23
N GLY A 205 10.11 26.68 -6.46
CA GLY A 205 9.34 27.89 -6.79
C GLY A 205 8.23 27.66 -7.81
N THR A 206 7.69 28.74 -8.36
CA THR A 206 6.63 28.71 -9.38
C THR A 206 7.20 28.86 -10.80
N LEU A 207 6.34 28.65 -11.81
CA LEU A 207 6.61 29.01 -13.21
C LEU A 207 6.32 30.47 -13.50
#